data_AF-A0A3C1P6C2-F1
#
_entry.id   AF-A0A3C1P6C2-F1
#
_cell.length_a   1.000
_cell.length_b   1.000
_cell.length_c   1.000
_cell.angle_alpha   90.00
_cell.angle_beta   90.00
_cell.angle_gamma   90.00
#
_symmetry.space_group_name_H-M   'P 1'
#
loop_
_entity.id
_entity.type
_entity.pdbx_description
1 polymer ?
#
loop_
_entity_poly.entity_id
_entity_poly.type
_entity_poly.pdbx_seq_one_letter_code
_entity_poly.pdbx_strand_id
1 'polypeptide(L)'
;MVGLGRMGANLARRAMAAGHRVVGFDPRPESVAELASDGATGVHSLADLVAALPVPRTVWVMVPAGGITQSVTSELMGLLDSGDCIIDGGNSYYRDDIRRGHAAASKGIDYLDVGTSGGVWGLDRGYCLMIGGPDAAVDRLSALWDALAPGEGSAERTRGRTGPAAPEERGWLHCGPSGAGHFVKMV
;
A
#
# COMPACT_ATOMS: atom_id res chain seq x y z
N MET A 1 -7.13 -4.68 1.14
CA MET A 1 -6.63 -4.03 2.37
C MET A 1 -6.72 -5.03 3.51
N VAL A 2 -5.59 -5.34 4.15
CA VAL A 2 -5.48 -6.20 5.34
C VAL A 2 -5.07 -5.32 6.51
N GLY A 3 -5.86 -5.32 7.58
CA GLY A 3 -5.68 -4.41 8.71
C GLY A 3 -6.49 -3.14 8.51
N LEU A 4 -7.60 -3.04 9.24
CA LEU A 4 -8.58 -1.95 9.19
C LEU A 4 -8.54 -1.12 10.48
N GLY A 5 -7.34 -0.99 11.06
CA GLY A 5 -7.07 0.08 12.01
C GLY A 5 -7.23 1.46 11.35
N ARG A 6 -7.10 2.53 12.13
CA ARG A 6 -7.37 3.91 11.68
C ARG A 6 -6.69 4.27 10.35
N MET A 7 -5.41 3.92 10.18
CA MET A 7 -4.68 4.21 8.93
C MET A 7 -5.16 3.35 7.75
N GLY A 8 -5.32 2.04 7.94
CA GLY A 8 -5.77 1.15 6.87
C GLY A 8 -7.18 1.46 6.39
N ALA A 9 -8.10 1.77 7.31
CA ALA A 9 -9.45 2.20 6.97
C ALA A 9 -9.45 3.53 6.20
N ASN A 10 -8.64 4.51 6.61
CA ASN A 10 -8.57 5.80 5.91
C ASN A 10 -7.93 5.70 4.51
N LEU A 11 -6.87 4.90 4.35
CA LEU A 11 -6.29 4.59 3.03
C LEU A 11 -7.34 3.93 2.13
N ALA A 12 -8.09 2.95 2.65
CA ALA A 12 -9.16 2.29 1.92
C ALA A 12 -10.25 3.28 1.49
N ARG A 13 -10.75 4.12 2.41
CA ARG A 13 -11.75 5.15 2.12
C ARG A 13 -11.27 6.13 1.05
N ARG A 14 -10.03 6.60 1.14
CA ARG A 14 -9.46 7.50 0.14
C ARG A 14 -9.37 6.82 -1.23
N ALA A 15 -8.88 5.58 -1.28
CA ALA A 15 -8.84 4.83 -2.54
C ALA A 15 -10.24 4.65 -3.14
N MET A 16 -11.25 4.34 -2.32
CA MET A 16 -12.64 4.24 -2.78
C MET A 16 -13.21 5.56 -3.29
N ALA A 17 -12.92 6.67 -2.62
CA ALA A 17 -13.32 8.00 -3.07
C ALA A 17 -12.70 8.37 -4.43
N ALA A 18 -11.53 7.83 -4.75
CA ALA A 18 -10.88 7.94 -6.06
C ALA A 18 -11.35 6.90 -7.09
N GLY A 19 -12.36 6.09 -6.77
CA GLY A 19 -12.98 5.12 -7.68
C GLY A 19 -12.38 3.71 -7.66
N HIS A 20 -11.44 3.42 -6.76
CA HIS A 20 -10.92 2.05 -6.60
C HIS A 20 -11.91 1.16 -5.84
N ARG A 21 -12.07 -0.08 -6.30
CA ARG A 21 -12.78 -1.10 -5.52
C ARG A 21 -11.85 -1.65 -4.44
N VAL A 22 -12.31 -1.67 -3.19
CA VAL A 22 -11.53 -2.19 -2.06
C VAL A 22 -12.20 -3.42 -1.47
N VAL A 23 -11.42 -4.50 -1.33
CA VAL A 23 -11.76 -5.66 -0.50
C VAL A 23 -11.02 -5.50 0.84
N GLY A 24 -11.74 -5.55 1.95
CA GLY A 24 -11.23 -5.29 3.29
C GLY A 24 -11.31 -6.50 4.21
N PHE A 25 -10.21 -6.79 4.91
CA PHE A 25 -10.12 -7.82 5.95
C PHE A 25 -9.46 -7.27 7.21
N ASP A 26 -10.03 -7.59 8.37
CA ASP A 26 -9.44 -7.41 9.71
C ASP A 26 -9.89 -8.58 10.61
N PRO A 27 -9.07 -9.03 11.58
CA PRO A 27 -9.51 -10.01 12.58
C PRO A 27 -10.72 -9.56 13.41
N ARG A 28 -10.98 -8.25 13.48
CA ARG A 28 -12.13 -7.65 14.16
C ARG A 28 -13.30 -7.49 13.19
N PRO A 29 -14.38 -8.29 13.32
CA PRO A 29 -15.52 -8.24 12.40
C PRO A 29 -16.19 -6.87 12.34
N GLU A 30 -16.18 -6.12 13.45
CA GLU A 30 -16.72 -4.77 13.52
C GLU A 30 -15.97 -3.79 12.61
N SER A 31 -14.64 -3.93 12.47
CA SER A 31 -13.84 -3.08 11.59
C SER A 31 -14.11 -3.39 10.11
N VAL A 32 -14.39 -4.66 9.80
CA VAL A 32 -14.82 -5.08 8.46
C VAL A 32 -16.20 -4.53 8.13
N ALA A 33 -17.15 -4.65 9.07
CA ALA A 33 -18.51 -4.14 8.90
C ALA A 33 -18.55 -2.61 8.73
N GLU A 34 -17.74 -1.87 9.49
CA GLU A 34 -17.61 -0.41 9.35
C GLU A 34 -17.15 -0.03 7.94
N LEU A 35 -16.04 -0.61 7.46
CA LEU A 35 -15.55 -0.29 6.12
C LEU A 35 -16.51 -0.75 5.01
N ALA A 36 -17.21 -1.87 5.21
CA ALA A 36 -18.23 -2.33 4.28
C ALA A 36 -19.41 -1.36 4.19
N SER A 37 -19.80 -0.73 5.30
CA SER A 37 -20.84 0.31 5.31
C SER A 37 -20.41 1.58 4.54
N ASP A 38 -19.10 1.81 4.38
CA ASP A 38 -18.53 2.87 3.56
C ASP A 38 -18.41 2.48 2.06
N GLY A 39 -18.83 1.27 1.67
CA GLY A 39 -18.86 0.81 0.28
C GLY A 39 -17.80 -0.22 -0.12
N ALA A 40 -16.95 -0.67 0.81
CA ALA A 40 -16.00 -1.76 0.54
C ALA A 40 -16.68 -3.13 0.50
N THR A 41 -16.02 -4.12 -0.10
CA THR A 41 -16.37 -5.52 0.08
C THR A 41 -15.64 -6.07 1.31
N GLY A 42 -16.37 -6.38 2.38
CA GLY A 42 -15.81 -7.04 3.57
C GLY A 42 -15.68 -8.54 3.38
N VAL A 43 -14.60 -9.14 3.88
CA VAL A 43 -14.37 -10.60 3.87
C VAL A 43 -13.86 -11.09 5.23
N HIS A 44 -13.85 -12.42 5.43
CA HIS A 44 -13.63 -13.03 6.75
C HIS A 44 -12.29 -13.77 6.88
N SER A 45 -11.51 -13.88 5.80
CA SER A 45 -10.18 -14.48 5.82
C SER A 45 -9.27 -13.90 4.73
N LEU A 46 -7.96 -14.16 4.82
CA LEU A 46 -7.01 -13.81 3.76
C LEU A 46 -7.27 -14.59 2.47
N ALA A 47 -7.71 -15.84 2.57
CA ALA A 47 -8.10 -16.65 1.41
C ALA A 47 -9.31 -16.04 0.68
N ASP A 48 -10.33 -15.62 1.43
CA ASP A 48 -11.50 -14.94 0.85
C ASP A 48 -11.11 -13.59 0.21
N LEU A 49 -10.18 -12.86 0.84
CA LEU A 49 -9.66 -11.61 0.28
C LEU A 49 -8.97 -11.84 -1.07
N VAL A 50 -8.10 -12.85 -1.16
CA VAL A 50 -7.39 -13.19 -2.40
C VAL A 50 -8.37 -13.68 -3.47
N ALA A 51 -9.36 -14.47 -3.10
CA ALA A 51 -10.38 -14.98 -4.02
C ALA A 51 -11.29 -13.87 -4.59
N ALA A 52 -11.55 -12.81 -3.82
CA ALA A 52 -12.39 -11.69 -4.23
C ALA A 52 -11.66 -10.65 -5.10
N LEU A 53 -10.33 -10.69 -5.20
CA LEU A 53 -9.54 -9.74 -5.98
C LEU A 53 -9.34 -10.21 -7.44
N PRO A 54 -9.38 -9.28 -8.42
CA PRO A 54 -9.01 -9.60 -9.80
C PRO A 54 -7.49 -9.80 -9.93
N VAL A 55 -7.09 -10.63 -10.88
CA VAL A 55 -5.68 -10.86 -11.25
C VAL A 55 -5.21 -9.78 -12.25
N PRO A 56 -3.98 -9.25 -12.16
CA PRO A 56 -3.02 -9.46 -11.07
C PRO A 56 -3.46 -8.76 -9.79
N ARG A 57 -3.41 -9.48 -8.67
CA ARG A 57 -3.91 -9.04 -7.37
C ARG A 57 -2.94 -8.06 -6.72
N THR A 58 -3.47 -7.16 -5.92
CA THR A 58 -2.67 -6.24 -5.09
C THR A 58 -3.23 -6.22 -3.69
N VAL A 59 -2.43 -6.66 -2.72
CA VAL A 59 -2.82 -6.75 -1.31
C VAL A 59 -1.99 -5.77 -0.49
N TRP A 60 -2.64 -4.69 -0.04
CA TRP A 60 -2.04 -3.75 0.91
C TRP A 60 -2.22 -4.22 2.34
N VAL A 61 -1.11 -4.35 3.08
CA VAL A 61 -1.02 -4.74 4.48
C VAL A 61 -0.75 -3.51 5.36
N MET A 62 -1.66 -3.23 6.28
CA MET A 62 -1.64 -2.12 7.26
C MET A 62 -1.83 -2.68 8.69
N VAL A 63 -0.92 -3.56 9.10
CA VAL A 63 -0.96 -4.22 10.42
C VAL A 63 0.27 -3.81 11.25
N PRO A 64 0.31 -4.09 12.57
CA PRO A 64 1.48 -3.79 13.38
C PRO A 64 2.75 -4.48 12.85
N ALA A 65 3.86 -3.73 12.89
CA ALA A 65 5.17 -4.21 12.45
C ALA A 65 5.67 -5.41 13.29
N GLY A 66 6.63 -6.15 12.73
CA GLY A 66 7.22 -7.32 13.38
C GLY A 66 6.46 -8.61 13.07
N GLY A 67 6.19 -9.42 14.09
CA GLY A 67 5.67 -10.78 13.95
C GLY A 67 4.33 -10.87 13.20
N ILE A 68 3.42 -9.91 13.41
CA ILE A 68 2.11 -9.91 12.74
C ILE A 68 2.29 -9.69 11.24
N THR A 69 3.03 -8.65 10.84
CA THR A 69 3.32 -8.40 9.42
C THR A 69 4.05 -9.58 8.78
N GLN A 70 5.00 -10.20 9.49
CA GLN A 70 5.69 -11.40 8.98
C GLN A 70 4.71 -12.57 8.74
N SER A 71 3.79 -12.82 9.68
CA SER A 71 2.81 -13.89 9.56
C SER A 71 1.88 -13.65 8.36
N VAL A 72 1.29 -12.45 8.27
CA VAL A 72 0.36 -12.07 7.20
C VAL A 72 1.04 -12.14 5.83
N THR A 73 2.24 -11.57 5.69
CA THR A 73 2.97 -11.58 4.41
C THR A 73 3.35 -13.01 4.00
N SER A 74 3.74 -13.87 4.94
CA SER A 74 4.06 -15.28 4.65
C SER A 74 2.83 -16.08 4.20
N GLU A 75 1.68 -15.84 4.84
CA GLU A 75 0.40 -16.46 4.46
C GLU A 75 -0.05 -16.00 3.07
N LEU A 76 0.00 -14.69 2.80
CA LEU A 76 -0.30 -14.13 1.48
C LEU A 76 0.61 -14.71 0.39
N MET A 77 1.90 -14.86 0.66
CA MET A 77 2.83 -15.54 -0.25
C MET A 77 2.49 -17.02 -0.50
N GLY A 78 1.66 -17.65 0.33
CA GLY A 78 1.13 -19.00 0.12
C GLY A 78 -0.19 -19.04 -0.66
N LEU A 79 -0.88 -17.90 -0.78
CA LEU A 79 -2.20 -17.78 -1.41
C LEU A 79 -2.16 -17.07 -2.77
N LEU A 80 -1.19 -16.19 -2.99
CA LEU A 80 -1.04 -15.39 -4.20
C LEU A 80 -0.30 -16.15 -5.31
N ASP A 81 -0.60 -15.76 -6.55
CA ASP A 81 0.01 -16.31 -7.76
C ASP A 81 1.19 -15.43 -8.23
N SER A 82 2.01 -15.96 -9.14
CA SER A 82 3.07 -15.16 -9.78
C SER A 82 2.47 -13.99 -10.57
N GLY A 83 3.06 -12.80 -10.41
CA GLY A 83 2.58 -11.53 -10.97
C GLY A 83 1.68 -10.73 -10.02
N ASP A 84 1.22 -11.33 -8.91
CA ASP A 84 0.51 -10.61 -7.86
C ASP A 84 1.49 -9.75 -7.03
N CYS A 85 0.95 -8.79 -6.26
CA CYS A 85 1.73 -7.85 -5.48
C CYS A 85 1.26 -7.78 -4.01
N ILE A 86 2.22 -7.78 -3.09
CA ILE A 86 2.04 -7.43 -1.68
C ILE A 86 2.64 -6.05 -1.44
N ILE A 87 1.88 -5.17 -0.79
CA ILE A 87 2.36 -3.87 -0.31
C ILE A 87 2.38 -3.91 1.21
N ASP A 88 3.54 -3.71 1.85
CA ASP A 88 3.63 -3.40 3.28
C ASP A 88 3.66 -1.87 3.44
N GLY A 89 2.54 -1.29 3.89
CA GLY A 89 2.46 0.14 4.19
C GLY A 89 2.59 0.48 5.68
N GLY A 90 2.99 -0.49 6.49
CA GLY A 90 3.16 -0.35 7.94
C GLY A 90 4.37 0.51 8.32
N ASN A 91 4.87 0.29 9.53
CA ASN A 91 6.12 0.89 9.99
C ASN A 91 7.17 -0.22 10.19
N SER A 92 7.34 -1.08 9.19
CA SER A 92 8.34 -2.15 9.19
C SER A 92 9.77 -1.58 9.12
N TYR A 93 10.73 -2.35 9.64
CA TYR A 93 12.13 -2.02 9.48
C TYR A 93 12.63 -2.45 8.10
N TYR A 94 13.27 -1.55 7.36
CA TYR A 94 13.62 -1.76 5.94
C TYR A 94 14.41 -3.05 5.64
N ARG A 95 15.18 -3.58 6.60
CA ARG A 95 15.91 -4.84 6.41
C ARG A 95 14.99 -6.07 6.40
N ASP A 96 13.86 -6.00 7.11
CA ASP A 96 12.82 -7.01 6.99
C ASP A 96 12.17 -6.99 5.61
N ASP A 97 12.01 -5.79 5.03
CA ASP A 97 11.47 -5.63 3.68
C ASP A 97 12.41 -6.22 2.63
N ILE A 98 13.71 -5.99 2.72
CA ILE A 98 14.71 -6.64 1.83
C ILE A 98 14.56 -8.16 1.89
N ARG A 99 14.48 -8.74 3.09
CA ARG A 99 14.30 -10.19 3.27
C ARG A 99 12.97 -10.69 2.70
N ARG A 100 11.86 -9.99 2.94
CA ARG A 100 10.53 -10.35 2.42
C ARG A 100 10.45 -10.18 0.90
N GLY A 101 11.09 -9.15 0.35
CA GLY A 101 11.21 -8.92 -1.08
C GLY A 101 11.91 -10.08 -1.78
N HIS A 102 13.02 -10.58 -1.23
CA HIS A 102 13.67 -11.79 -1.76
C HIS A 102 12.77 -13.03 -1.67
N ALA A 103 12.05 -13.21 -0.54
CA ALA A 103 11.13 -14.34 -0.38
C ALA A 103 9.95 -14.29 -1.36
N ALA A 104 9.33 -13.11 -1.56
CA ALA A 104 8.26 -12.91 -2.54
C ALA A 104 8.75 -13.14 -3.97
N ALA A 105 9.92 -12.59 -4.32
CA ALA A 105 10.52 -12.73 -5.64
C ALA A 105 10.79 -14.20 -5.99
N SER A 106 11.19 -15.03 -5.02
CA SER A 106 11.39 -16.48 -5.23
C SER A 106 10.11 -17.23 -5.65
N LYS A 107 8.94 -16.63 -5.42
CA LYS A 107 7.63 -17.12 -5.83
C LYS A 107 7.04 -16.36 -7.02
N GLY A 108 7.80 -15.41 -7.58
CA GLY A 108 7.35 -14.52 -8.64
C GLY A 108 6.28 -13.52 -8.20
N ILE A 109 6.22 -13.17 -6.91
CA ILE A 109 5.32 -12.17 -6.33
C ILE A 109 6.09 -10.86 -6.15
N ASP A 110 5.50 -9.75 -6.56
CA ASP A 110 6.04 -8.42 -6.31
C ASP A 110 5.86 -8.05 -4.84
N TYR A 111 6.88 -7.46 -4.22
CA TYR A 111 6.81 -6.91 -2.87
C TYR A 111 7.22 -5.45 -2.89
N LEU A 112 6.33 -4.59 -2.36
CA LEU A 112 6.56 -3.17 -2.21
C LEU A 112 6.53 -2.79 -0.73
N ASP A 113 7.54 -2.05 -0.28
CA ASP A 113 7.53 -1.37 1.02
C ASP A 113 7.15 0.10 0.82
N VAL A 114 6.12 0.57 1.52
CA VAL A 114 5.55 1.91 1.33
C VAL A 114 5.52 2.66 2.64
N GLY A 115 6.55 3.48 2.84
CA GLY A 115 6.54 4.50 3.87
C GLY A 115 5.37 5.45 3.67
N THR A 116 4.47 5.54 4.64
CA THR A 116 3.29 6.40 4.58
C THR A 116 3.40 7.53 5.60
N SER A 117 3.24 8.79 5.16
CA SER A 117 3.25 9.99 6.02
C SER A 117 2.01 10.87 5.80
N GLY A 118 1.60 11.61 6.83
CA GLY A 118 0.39 12.45 6.86
C GLY A 118 -0.61 12.08 7.96
N GLY A 119 -0.55 10.84 8.46
CA GLY A 119 -1.41 10.38 9.55
C GLY A 119 -2.90 10.47 9.21
N VAL A 120 -3.73 10.86 10.19
CA VAL A 120 -5.19 10.92 10.00
C VAL A 120 -5.62 11.94 8.94
N TRP A 121 -4.85 13.01 8.75
CA TRP A 121 -5.13 14.07 7.79
C TRP A 121 -5.00 13.62 6.34
N GLY A 122 -4.32 12.50 6.09
CA GLY A 122 -4.15 12.00 4.73
C GLY A 122 -5.44 11.51 4.09
N LEU A 123 -6.51 11.25 4.87
CA LEU A 123 -7.83 10.95 4.31
C LEU A 123 -8.29 12.08 3.38
N ASP A 124 -8.23 13.31 3.87
CA ASP A 124 -8.66 14.50 3.14
C ASP A 124 -7.55 15.03 2.23
N ARG A 125 -6.32 15.10 2.75
CA ARG A 125 -5.20 15.82 2.11
C ARG A 125 -4.25 14.96 1.30
N GLY A 126 -4.41 13.64 1.34
CA GLY A 126 -3.49 12.68 0.74
C GLY A 126 -2.27 12.37 1.61
N TYR A 127 -1.61 11.28 1.26
CA TYR A 127 -0.49 10.70 1.98
C TYR A 127 0.80 10.90 1.20
N CYS A 128 1.85 11.38 1.85
CA CYS A 128 3.17 11.30 1.24
C CYS A 128 3.63 9.83 1.24
N LEU A 129 3.95 9.29 0.06
CA LEU A 129 4.29 7.87 -0.14
C LEU A 129 5.74 7.71 -0.60
N MET A 130 6.52 6.94 0.15
CA MET A 130 7.90 6.58 -0.16
C MET A 130 7.95 5.10 -0.49
N ILE A 131 8.18 4.75 -1.74
CA ILE A 131 7.94 3.41 -2.29
C ILE A 131 9.27 2.73 -2.60
N GLY A 132 9.52 1.55 -2.03
CA GLY A 132 10.62 0.66 -2.37
C GLY A 132 10.10 -0.61 -3.05
N GLY A 133 10.84 -1.11 -4.04
CA GLY A 133 10.52 -2.37 -4.72
C GLY A 133 10.73 -2.32 -6.24
N PRO A 134 10.25 -3.35 -6.99
CA PRO A 134 10.48 -3.47 -8.43
C PRO A 134 9.77 -2.40 -9.25
N ASP A 135 10.48 -1.79 -10.20
CA ASP A 135 10.00 -0.72 -11.09
C ASP A 135 8.66 -1.07 -11.75
N ALA A 136 8.56 -2.26 -12.34
CA ALA A 136 7.36 -2.71 -13.05
C ALA A 136 6.11 -2.77 -12.15
N ALA A 137 6.27 -3.12 -10.87
CA ALA A 137 5.16 -3.16 -9.93
C ALA A 137 4.75 -1.75 -9.50
N VAL A 138 5.71 -0.86 -9.31
CA VAL A 138 5.47 0.55 -8.99
C VAL A 138 4.75 1.25 -10.14
N ASP A 139 5.22 1.07 -11.38
CA ASP A 139 4.62 1.67 -12.58
C ASP A 139 3.18 1.19 -12.80
N ARG A 140 2.95 -0.12 -12.67
CA ARG A 140 1.62 -0.75 -12.78
C ARG A 140 0.62 -0.17 -11.78
N LEU A 141 1.10 0.28 -10.62
CA LEU A 141 0.28 0.80 -9.53
C LEU A 141 0.26 2.34 -9.47
N SER A 142 0.81 3.04 -10.46
CA SER A 142 0.85 4.51 -10.54
C SER A 142 -0.48 5.21 -10.24
N ALA A 143 -1.59 4.70 -10.81
CA ALA A 143 -2.92 5.24 -10.55
C ALA A 143 -3.35 5.15 -9.07
N LEU A 144 -2.95 4.09 -8.36
CA LEU A 144 -3.19 3.94 -6.93
C LEU A 144 -2.37 4.96 -6.13
N TRP A 145 -1.11 5.20 -6.52
CA TRP A 145 -0.27 6.19 -5.87
C TRP A 145 -0.84 7.60 -6.05
N ASP A 146 -1.26 7.94 -7.26
CA ASP A 146 -1.90 9.23 -7.56
C ASP A 146 -3.22 9.41 -6.78
N ALA A 147 -4.01 8.35 -6.60
CA ALA A 147 -5.23 8.38 -5.80
C ALA A 147 -4.96 8.64 -4.30
N LEU A 148 -3.88 8.08 -3.77
CA LEU A 148 -3.55 8.17 -2.35
C LEU A 148 -2.73 9.41 -2.01
N ALA A 149 -1.93 9.92 -2.94
CA ALA A 149 -1.07 11.08 -2.74
C ALA A 149 -1.86 12.40 -2.62
N PRO A 150 -1.22 13.49 -2.15
CA PRO A 150 -1.83 14.81 -2.10
C PRO A 150 -2.21 15.38 -3.48
N GLY A 151 -1.46 15.01 -4.51
CA GLY A 151 -1.65 15.52 -5.86
C GLY A 151 -0.96 16.86 -6.12
N GLU A 152 -1.00 17.27 -7.39
CA GLU A 152 -0.48 18.56 -7.85
C GLU A 152 -1.25 19.72 -7.21
N GLY A 153 -0.55 20.83 -6.91
CA GLY A 153 -1.15 22.02 -6.32
C GLY A 153 -1.37 21.97 -4.80
N SER A 154 -1.03 20.85 -4.16
CA SER A 154 -0.96 20.75 -2.69
C SER A 154 0.15 21.63 -2.08
N ALA A 155 1.14 22.01 -2.89
CA ALA A 155 2.19 22.99 -2.59
C ALA A 155 2.62 23.73 -3.86
N GLU A 156 3.27 24.88 -3.71
CA GLU A 156 3.91 25.58 -4.83
C GLU A 156 5.04 24.72 -5.43
N ARG A 157 5.16 24.75 -6.77
CA ARG A 157 6.24 24.01 -7.45
C ARG A 157 7.61 24.57 -7.07
N THR A 158 8.59 23.69 -6.96
CA THR A 158 9.99 24.08 -6.71
C THR A 158 10.49 25.00 -7.83
N ARG A 159 11.13 26.13 -7.45
CA ARG A 159 11.70 27.09 -8.40
C ARG A 159 12.58 26.40 -9.44
N GLY A 160 12.30 26.66 -10.71
CA GLY A 160 13.06 26.12 -11.85
C GLY A 160 12.53 24.79 -12.41
N ARG A 161 11.56 24.14 -11.74
CA ARG A 161 10.83 23.02 -12.34
C ARG A 161 9.94 23.51 -13.48
N THR A 162 9.95 22.79 -14.59
CA THR A 162 9.16 23.07 -15.80
C THR A 162 8.60 21.76 -16.35
N GLY A 163 7.59 21.81 -17.23
CA GLY A 163 6.94 20.62 -17.80
C GLY A 163 5.90 19.97 -16.88
N PRO A 164 5.40 18.77 -17.23
CA PRO A 164 4.43 18.02 -16.43
C PRO A 164 4.95 17.73 -15.02
N ALA A 165 4.05 17.70 -14.03
CA ALA A 165 4.43 17.38 -12.66
C ALA A 165 4.94 15.93 -12.56
N ALA A 166 6.18 15.78 -12.09
CA ALA A 166 6.78 14.49 -11.81
C ALA A 166 6.10 13.82 -10.59
N PRO A 167 6.19 12.48 -10.42
CA PRO A 167 5.62 11.78 -9.26
C PRO A 167 5.92 12.45 -7.91
N GLU A 168 7.17 12.88 -7.70
CA GLU A 168 7.59 13.51 -6.46
C GLU A 168 6.94 14.89 -6.22
N GLU A 169 6.50 15.56 -7.29
CA GLU A 169 5.72 16.80 -7.21
C GLU A 169 4.23 16.54 -6.89
N ARG A 170 3.77 15.29 -7.03
CA ARG A 170 2.42 14.85 -6.67
C ARG A 170 2.37 14.22 -5.27
N GLY A 171 3.53 14.01 -4.65
CA GLY A 171 3.67 13.54 -3.27
C GLY A 171 3.85 12.03 -3.12
N TRP A 172 4.25 11.32 -4.18
CA TRP A 172 4.75 9.95 -4.07
C TRP A 172 6.05 9.79 -4.83
N LEU A 173 6.95 8.94 -4.34
CA LEU A 173 8.27 8.74 -4.94
C LEU A 173 8.65 7.25 -4.91
N HIS A 174 9.12 6.75 -6.05
CA HIS A 174 9.85 5.49 -6.10
C HIS A 174 11.29 5.74 -5.64
N CYS A 175 11.59 5.31 -4.41
CA CYS A 175 12.84 5.58 -3.72
C CYS A 175 13.97 4.60 -4.13
N GLY A 176 13.63 3.49 -4.77
CA GLY A 176 14.59 2.47 -5.21
C GLY A 176 14.10 1.04 -4.96
N PRO A 177 15.01 0.07 -4.85
CA PRO A 177 14.65 -1.34 -4.66
C PRO A 177 14.02 -1.58 -3.29
N SER A 178 13.64 -2.84 -3.02
CA SER A 178 13.01 -3.21 -1.74
C SER A 178 13.84 -2.76 -0.53
N GLY A 179 13.16 -2.19 0.45
CA GLY A 179 13.69 -1.52 1.63
C GLY A 179 13.86 0.00 1.45
N ALA A 180 13.96 0.52 0.23
CA ALA A 180 14.22 1.95 0.04
C ALA A 180 13.08 2.85 0.56
N GLY A 181 11.82 2.44 0.41
CA GLY A 181 10.67 3.22 0.84
C GLY A 181 10.59 3.36 2.35
N HIS A 182 10.67 2.25 3.07
CA HIS A 182 10.73 2.27 4.54
C HIS A 182 12.02 2.88 5.08
N PHE A 183 13.15 2.77 4.37
CA PHE A 183 14.39 3.46 4.75
C PHE A 183 14.20 4.98 4.71
N VAL A 184 13.67 5.53 3.61
CA VAL A 184 13.44 6.97 3.47
C VAL A 184 12.44 7.47 4.51
N LYS A 185 11.40 6.70 4.82
CA LYS A 185 10.42 7.05 5.87
C LYS A 185 11.00 7.05 7.29
N MET A 186 12.07 6.29 7.53
CA MET A 186 12.70 6.17 8.85
C MET A 186 13.57 7.38 9.19
N VAL A 187 14.22 8.00 8.18
CA VAL A 187 15.11 9.16 8.32
C VAL A 187 14.29 10.42 8.57
#